data_AF-A0A6B3CTV2-F1
#
_entry.id   AF-A0A6B3CTV2-F1
#
_cell.length_a   1.000
_cell.length_b   1.000
_cell.length_c   1.000
_cell.angle_alpha   90.00
_cell.angle_beta   90.00
_cell.angle_gamma   90.00
#
_symmetry.space_group_name_H-M   'P 1'
#
loop_
_entity.id
_entity.type
_entity.pdbx_description
1 polymer ?
#
loop_
_entity_poly.entity_id
_entity_poly.type
_entity_poly.pdbx_seq_one_letter_code
_entity_poly.pdbx_strand_id
1 'polypeptide(L)'
;EESHRGRIPGLTPIRAGRMAATPFAFLRGSAGLMAYDLARTPVTGIGAQICGDAHAANFGLYGDARGRLVIDLNDFDETVHGPWEWDLKRLAASLVLAGR
;
A
#
# COMPACT_ATOMS: atom_id res chain seq x y z
N GLU A 1 15.41 6.59 -5.70
CA GLU A 1 15.64 8.05 -5.75
C GLU A 1 14.40 8.82 -6.17
N GLU A 2 13.67 8.40 -7.20
CA GLU A 2 12.48 9.11 -7.68
C GLU A 2 11.35 9.24 -6.63
N SER A 3 11.16 8.25 -5.77
CA SER A 3 10.20 8.31 -4.65
C SER A 3 10.55 9.35 -3.57
N HIS A 4 11.74 9.97 -3.62
CA HIS A 4 12.13 11.07 -2.74
C HIS A 4 11.95 12.45 -3.36
N ARG A 5 11.55 12.54 -4.63
CA ARG A 5 11.31 13.81 -5.31
C ARG A 5 10.25 14.63 -4.55
N GLY A 6 10.58 15.88 -4.24
CA GLY A 6 9.71 16.80 -3.50
C GLY A 6 9.64 16.57 -1.99
N ARG A 7 10.39 15.60 -1.42
CA ARG A 7 10.41 15.36 0.02
C ARG A 7 11.41 16.27 0.74
N ILE A 8 11.12 16.55 2.01
CA ILE A 8 12.00 17.29 2.91
C ILE A 8 13.29 16.48 3.13
N PRO A 9 14.48 16.98 2.75
CA PRO A 9 15.72 16.19 2.76
C PRO A 9 16.04 15.56 4.12
N GLY A 10 15.82 16.29 5.22
CA GLY A 10 16.08 15.80 6.58
C GLY A 10 15.17 14.64 7.02
N LEU A 11 14.02 14.43 6.38
CA LEU A 11 13.10 13.34 6.73
C LEU A 11 13.34 12.06 5.91
N THR A 12 14.07 12.16 4.79
CA THR A 12 14.36 11.01 3.92
C THR A 12 15.13 9.90 4.65
N PRO A 13 16.22 10.19 5.40
CA PRO A 13 16.92 9.17 6.18
C PRO A 13 16.05 8.54 7.28
N ILE A 14 15.18 9.34 7.92
CA ILE A 14 14.27 8.85 8.96
C ILE A 14 13.26 7.87 8.36
N ARG A 15 12.70 8.17 7.19
CA ARG A 15 11.83 7.25 6.47
C ARG A 15 12.56 5.96 6.11
N ALA A 16 13.77 6.06 5.56
CA ALA A 16 14.57 4.89 5.22
C ALA A 16 14.83 4.01 6.45
N GLY A 17 15.20 4.61 7.59
CA GLY A 17 15.37 3.91 8.86
C GLY A 17 14.09 3.21 9.33
N ARG A 18 12.92 3.86 9.23
CA ARG A 18 11.62 3.25 9.56
C ARG A 18 11.28 2.08 8.64
N MET A 19 11.55 2.21 7.34
CA MET A 19 11.31 1.14 6.36
C MET A 19 12.24 -0.05 6.59
N ALA A 20 13.47 0.18 7.04
CA ALA A 20 14.44 -0.88 7.31
C ALA A 20 14.14 -1.70 8.58
N ALA A 21 13.21 -1.25 9.42
CA ALA A 21 12.96 -1.87 10.72
C ALA A 21 12.38 -3.29 10.62
N THR A 22 11.47 -3.54 9.68
CA THR A 22 10.85 -4.86 9.47
C THR A 22 10.45 -5.07 8.01
N PRO A 23 10.31 -6.33 7.54
CA PRO A 23 9.79 -6.61 6.20
C PRO A 23 8.40 -5.98 5.96
N PHE A 24 7.53 -5.97 6.97
CA PHE A 24 6.23 -5.31 6.87
C PHE A 24 6.37 -3.79 6.73
N ALA A 25 7.25 -3.14 7.50
CA ALA A 25 7.51 -1.71 7.38
C ALA A 25 8.11 -1.34 6.03
N PHE A 26 8.98 -2.19 5.47
CA PHE A 26 9.51 -2.03 4.13
C PHE A 26 8.39 -2.06 3.08
N LEU A 27 7.55 -3.11 3.10
CA LEU A 27 6.43 -3.29 2.17
C LEU A 27 5.54 -2.04 2.16
N ARG A 28 5.13 -1.55 3.34
CA ARG A 28 4.31 -0.34 3.48
C ARG A 28 4.95 0.89 2.85
N GLY A 29 6.26 1.05 3.02
CA GLY A 29 6.98 2.21 2.50
C GLY A 29 7.31 2.17 1.01
N SER A 30 7.02 1.06 0.32
CA SER A 30 7.50 0.74 -1.03
C SER A 30 6.37 0.39 -2.02
N ALA A 31 5.25 1.12 -2.01
CA ALA A 31 4.12 0.94 -2.94
C ALA A 31 4.56 0.89 -4.41
N GLY A 32 5.25 1.93 -4.89
CA GLY A 32 5.72 2.01 -6.28
C GLY A 32 6.68 0.89 -6.70
N LEU A 33 7.53 0.37 -5.79
CA LEU A 33 8.42 -0.75 -6.10
C LEU A 33 7.62 -2.03 -6.35
N MET A 34 6.60 -2.27 -5.53
CA MET A 34 5.74 -3.43 -5.68
C MET A 34 4.86 -3.33 -6.93
N ALA A 35 4.35 -2.13 -7.26
CA ALA A 35 3.66 -1.90 -8.52
C ALA A 35 4.55 -2.22 -9.72
N TYR A 36 5.84 -1.83 -9.68
CA TYR A 36 6.82 -2.18 -10.70
C TYR A 36 7.07 -3.70 -10.84
N ASP A 37 7.02 -4.44 -9.73
CA ASP A 37 7.09 -5.90 -9.75
C ASP A 37 5.82 -6.54 -10.31
N LEU A 38 4.65 -6.07 -9.87
CA LEU A 38 3.35 -6.59 -10.30
C LEU A 38 3.02 -6.32 -11.77
N ALA A 39 3.49 -5.20 -12.32
CA ALA A 39 3.30 -4.83 -13.72
C ALA A 39 3.83 -5.88 -14.72
N ARG A 40 4.73 -6.75 -14.27
CA ARG A 40 5.31 -7.84 -15.08
C ARG A 40 4.64 -9.20 -14.82
N THR A 41 3.63 -9.25 -13.94
CA THR A 41 2.90 -10.50 -13.62
C THR A 41 1.64 -10.63 -14.47
N PRO A 42 1.17 -11.86 -14.74
CA PRO A 42 -0.10 -12.07 -15.42
C PRO A 42 -1.28 -11.40 -14.68
N VAL A 43 -2.21 -10.87 -15.47
CA VAL A 43 -3.46 -10.24 -15.03
C VAL A 43 -4.62 -10.77 -15.87
N THR A 44 -5.83 -10.73 -15.31
CA THR A 44 -7.06 -11.18 -15.98
C THR A 44 -7.55 -10.21 -17.07
N GLY A 45 -7.00 -8.99 -17.11
CA GLY A 45 -7.46 -7.92 -17.98
C GLY A 45 -8.67 -7.14 -17.42
N ILE A 46 -9.15 -7.49 -16.23
CA ILE A 46 -10.22 -6.77 -15.54
C ILE A 46 -9.63 -5.58 -14.77
N GLY A 47 -10.01 -4.36 -15.16
CA GLY A 47 -9.59 -3.13 -14.49
C GLY A 47 -10.57 -2.67 -13.41
N ALA A 48 -10.05 -1.98 -12.41
CA ALA A 48 -10.81 -1.25 -11.39
C ALA A 48 -10.05 0.00 -10.95
N GLN A 49 -10.74 0.94 -10.29
CA GLN A 49 -10.06 1.94 -9.48
C GLN A 49 -9.49 1.22 -8.25
N ILE A 50 -8.17 1.12 -8.15
CA ILE A 50 -7.48 0.47 -7.04
C ILE A 50 -6.88 1.50 -6.09
N CYS A 51 -6.69 1.12 -4.84
CA CYS A 51 -5.99 1.92 -3.83
C CYS A 51 -4.51 2.09 -4.19
N GLY A 52 -3.88 1.08 -4.78
CA GLY A 52 -2.46 1.08 -5.16
C GLY A 52 -1.52 0.83 -3.97
N ASP A 53 -1.98 1.04 -2.74
CA ASP A 53 -1.28 0.73 -1.50
C ASP A 53 -2.13 -0.10 -0.50
N ALA A 54 -2.86 -1.10 -0.99
CA ALA A 54 -3.63 -1.99 -0.10
C ALA A 54 -2.71 -2.85 0.79
N HIS A 55 -2.74 -2.61 2.11
CA HIS A 55 -1.99 -3.40 3.10
C HIS A 55 -2.69 -3.37 4.46
N ALA A 56 -2.39 -4.33 5.34
CA ALA A 56 -3.11 -4.52 6.60
C ALA A 56 -3.21 -3.26 7.49
N ALA A 57 -2.16 -2.42 7.51
CA ALA A 57 -2.14 -1.16 8.28
C ALA A 57 -2.76 0.05 7.55
N ASN A 58 -3.23 -0.11 6.32
CA ASN A 58 -4.04 0.88 5.61
C ASN A 58 -5.54 0.65 5.83
N PHE A 59 -5.93 -0.43 6.52
CA PHE A 59 -7.32 -0.65 6.93
C PHE A 59 -7.54 -0.14 8.36
N GLY A 60 -8.68 0.50 8.57
CA GLY A 60 -9.13 0.99 9.86
C GLY A 60 -10.58 0.62 10.13
N LEU A 61 -11.01 0.88 11.37
CA LEU A 61 -12.41 0.79 11.78
C LEU A 61 -12.97 2.22 11.90
N TYR A 62 -14.07 2.46 11.21
CA TYR A 62 -14.70 3.78 11.08
C TYR A 62 -16.18 3.73 11.43
N GLY A 63 -16.72 4.85 11.89
CA GLY A 63 -18.17 5.01 12.03
C GLY A 63 -18.77 5.48 10.70
N ASP A 64 -19.78 4.76 10.19
CA ASP A 64 -20.60 5.27 9.10
C ASP A 64 -21.54 6.38 9.58
N ALA A 65 -22.23 7.02 8.64
CA ALA A 65 -23.17 8.11 8.93
C ALA A 65 -24.36 7.70 9.84
N ARG A 66 -24.56 6.41 10.08
CA ARG A 66 -25.61 5.84 10.94
C ARG A 66 -25.04 5.28 12.25
N GLY A 67 -23.76 5.51 12.54
CA GLY A 67 -23.09 5.05 13.74
C GLY A 67 -22.71 3.57 13.73
N ARG A 68 -22.74 2.90 12.57
CA ARG A 68 -22.27 1.51 12.44
C ARG A 68 -20.78 1.48 12.20
N LEU A 69 -20.11 0.51 12.80
CA LEU A 69 -18.69 0.26 12.54
C LEU A 69 -18.52 -0.36 11.15
N VAL A 70 -17.64 0.22 10.34
CA VAL A 70 -17.24 -0.27 9.02
C VAL A 70 -15.73 -0.43 8.97
N ILE A 71 -15.27 -1.38 8.16
CA ILE A 71 -13.85 -1.52 7.82
C ILE A 71 -13.64 -0.76 6.51
N ASP A 72 -12.68 0.17 6.49
CA ASP A 72 -12.37 0.97 5.30
C ASP A 72 -10.87 1.26 5.19
N LEU A 73 -10.45 1.76 4.03
CA LEU A 73 -9.10 2.23 3.74
C LEU A 73 -8.88 3.66 4.26
N ASN A 74 -7.64 3.94 4.65
CA ASN A 74 -7.29 5.20 5.31
C ASN A 74 -6.63 6.21 4.36
N ASP A 75 -5.96 5.74 3.32
CA ASP A 75 -5.12 6.53 2.42
C ASP A 75 -5.31 6.11 0.95
N PHE A 76 -5.33 7.11 0.08
CA PHE A 76 -5.58 6.99 -1.37
C PHE A 76 -4.54 7.76 -2.21
N ASP A 77 -3.40 8.16 -1.62
CA ASP A 77 -2.35 8.89 -2.34
C ASP A 77 -1.79 8.13 -3.56
N GLU A 78 -1.88 6.79 -3.57
CA GLU A 78 -1.39 5.91 -4.65
C GLU A 78 -2.54 5.39 -5.57
N THR A 79 -3.73 5.98 -5.47
CA THR A 79 -4.92 5.50 -6.21
C THR A 79 -4.75 5.62 -7.73
N VAL A 80 -5.09 4.56 -8.46
CA VAL A 80 -4.95 4.50 -9.92
C VAL A 80 -5.96 3.54 -10.54
N HIS A 81 -6.33 3.74 -11.80
CA HIS A 81 -7.06 2.73 -12.54
C HIS A 81 -6.11 1.63 -13.01
N GLY A 82 -6.31 0.39 -12.56
CA GLY A 82 -5.39 -0.71 -12.82
C GLY A 82 -6.01 -2.10 -12.58
N PRO A 83 -5.22 -3.17 -12.74
CA PRO A 83 -5.69 -4.53 -12.49
C PRO A 83 -6.02 -4.71 -11.00
N TRP A 84 -7.24 -5.17 -10.70
CA TRP A 84 -7.72 -5.34 -9.32
C TRP A 84 -6.84 -6.30 -8.50
N GLU A 85 -6.15 -7.23 -9.18
CA GLU A 85 -5.27 -8.21 -8.56
C GLU A 85 -4.08 -7.56 -7.85
N TRP A 86 -3.72 -6.32 -8.20
CA TRP A 86 -2.58 -5.65 -7.59
C TRP A 86 -2.82 -5.38 -6.11
N ASP A 87 -3.98 -4.83 -5.76
CA ASP A 87 -4.37 -4.60 -4.36
C ASP A 87 -4.51 -5.93 -3.61
N LEU A 88 -5.13 -6.95 -4.22
CA LEU A 88 -5.30 -8.25 -3.57
C LEU A 88 -3.94 -8.91 -3.28
N LYS A 89 -3.03 -8.96 -4.26
CA LYS A 89 -1.68 -9.52 -4.10
C LYS A 89 -0.90 -8.77 -3.01
N ARG A 90 -1.00 -7.44 -2.98
CA ARG A 90 -0.33 -6.59 -1.98
C ARG A 90 -0.87 -6.85 -0.58
N LEU A 91 -2.19 -6.85 -0.44
CA LEU A 91 -2.85 -7.11 0.83
C LEU A 91 -2.49 -8.49 1.37
N ALA A 92 -2.58 -9.54 0.54
CA ALA A 92 -2.24 -10.90 0.92
C ALA A 92 -0.78 -11.02 1.38
N ALA A 93 0.16 -10.44 0.63
CA ALA A 93 1.57 -10.39 1.03
C ALA A 93 1.75 -9.65 2.37
N SER A 94 1.04 -8.53 2.57
CA SER A 94 1.11 -7.75 3.80
C SER A 94 0.65 -8.54 5.04
N LEU A 95 -0.38 -9.37 4.90
CA LEU A 95 -0.89 -10.20 6.00
C LEU A 95 0.13 -11.26 6.42
N VAL A 96 0.81 -11.89 5.45
CA VAL A 96 1.90 -12.84 5.75
C VAL A 96 3.06 -12.16 6.45
N LEU A 97 3.44 -10.95 6.01
CA LEU A 97 4.54 -10.20 6.62
C LEU A 97 4.19 -9.60 7.99
N ALA A 98 2.92 -9.26 8.23
CA ALA A 98 2.46 -8.74 9.52
C ALA A 98 2.40 -9.84 10.60
N GLY A 99 2.18 -11.09 10.21
CA GLY A 99 2.09 -12.24 11.12
C GLY A 99 3.42 -12.92 11.44
N ARG A 100 4.56 -12.36 11.03
CA ARG A 100 5.92 -12.90 11.23
C ARG A 100 6.77 -11.90 11.99
#